data_AF-A0A952EWP8-F1
#
_entry.id   AF-A0A952EWP8-F1
#
_cell.length_a   1.000
_cell.length_b   1.000
_cell.length_c   1.000
_cell.angle_alpha   90.00
_cell.angle_beta   90.00
_cell.angle_gamma   90.00
#
_symmetry.space_group_name_H-M   'P 1'
#
loop_
_entity.id
_entity.type
_entity.pdbx_description
1 polymer ?
#
loop_
_entity_poly.entity_id
_entity_poly.type
_entity_poly.pdbx_seq_one_letter_code
_entity_poly.pdbx_strand_id
1 'polypeptide(L)'
;MSETGGADVEAVDAVEQELAGEASAAAAVTDLVVEAATAPPPPPPDLTAAAFFDVDNTLVHGSSLVHFARGLAARKYFTYGDLGRFVFAQAKFQLTGRENSDDVAAGRRKALAFIEGRSTAELVALGEEIYDEIIADKIWPGTRALAQMHLDAGQ
;
A
#
# COMPACT_ATOMS: atom_id res chain seq x y z
N MET A 1 62.45 -10.63 16.14
CA MET A 1 62.17 -11.39 14.91
C MET A 1 61.42 -12.63 15.33
N SER A 2 60.16 -12.88 14.99
CA SER A 2 59.20 -12.15 14.16
C SER A 2 57.81 -12.67 14.53
N GLU A 3 56.86 -11.78 14.74
CA GLU A 3 55.42 -12.09 14.72
C GLU A 3 54.95 -12.04 13.27
N THR A 4 54.70 -13.18 12.62
CA THR A 4 54.14 -13.25 11.25
C THR A 4 53.21 -14.44 11.04
N GLY A 5 52.50 -14.92 12.07
CA GLY A 5 51.65 -16.13 11.97
C GLY A 5 50.14 -15.91 11.96
N GLY A 6 49.65 -14.69 12.27
CA GLY A 6 48.21 -14.42 12.44
C GLY A 6 47.49 -13.97 11.17
N ALA A 7 48.16 -13.21 10.31
CA ALA A 7 47.54 -12.61 9.12
C ALA A 7 47.20 -13.62 8.02
N ASP A 8 47.97 -14.71 7.91
CA ASP A 8 47.75 -15.72 6.89
C ASP A 8 46.49 -16.56 7.17
N VAL A 9 46.21 -16.86 8.45
CA VAL A 9 45.04 -17.67 8.86
C VAL A 9 43.73 -16.90 8.68
N GLU A 10 43.72 -15.60 9.01
CA GLU A 10 42.56 -14.72 8.79
C GLU A 10 42.27 -14.52 7.29
N ALA A 11 43.31 -14.48 6.45
CA ALA A 11 43.15 -14.39 5.00
C ALA A 11 42.55 -15.67 4.40
N VAL A 12 42.87 -16.86 4.92
CA VAL A 12 42.25 -18.11 4.43
C VAL A 12 40.78 -18.20 4.84
N ASP A 13 40.46 -17.83 6.09
CA ASP A 13 39.08 -17.85 6.60
C ASP A 13 38.17 -16.86 5.84
N ALA A 14 38.70 -15.70 5.46
CA ALA A 14 37.98 -14.73 4.63
C ALA A 14 37.69 -15.27 3.21
N VAL A 15 38.64 -15.98 2.60
CA VAL A 15 38.46 -16.61 1.28
C VAL A 15 37.44 -17.75 1.34
N GLU A 16 37.45 -18.55 2.40
CA GLU A 16 36.47 -19.61 2.63
C GLU A 16 35.06 -19.04 2.85
N GLN A 17 34.95 -17.94 3.59
CA GLN A 17 33.68 -17.22 3.79
C GLN A 17 33.14 -16.61 2.49
N GLU A 18 34.00 -16.03 1.64
CA GLU A 18 33.60 -15.50 0.34
C GLU A 18 33.12 -16.61 -0.60
N LEU A 19 33.86 -17.73 -0.66
CA LEU A 19 33.48 -18.89 -1.45
C LEU A 19 32.15 -19.52 -0.96
N ALA A 20 31.93 -19.55 0.35
CA ALA A 20 30.66 -20.01 0.94
C ALA A 20 29.50 -19.04 0.66
N GLY A 21 29.77 -17.73 0.62
CA GLY A 21 28.82 -16.70 0.23
C GLY A 21 28.41 -16.82 -1.24
N GLU A 22 29.37 -16.98 -2.14
CA GLU A 22 29.12 -17.20 -3.58
C GLU A 22 28.35 -18.48 -3.84
N ALA A 23 28.70 -19.58 -3.16
CA ALA A 23 27.98 -20.85 -3.26
C ALA A 23 26.53 -20.73 -2.78
N SER A 24 26.29 -19.98 -1.69
CA SER A 24 24.95 -19.72 -1.15
C SER A 24 24.13 -18.85 -2.09
N ALA A 25 24.74 -17.83 -2.71
CA ALA A 25 24.08 -17.00 -3.72
C ALA A 25 23.72 -17.80 -4.98
N ALA A 26 24.62 -18.65 -5.46
CA ALA A 26 24.38 -19.52 -6.61
C ALA A 26 23.26 -20.55 -6.34
N ALA A 27 23.21 -21.13 -5.13
CA ALA A 27 22.14 -22.02 -4.72
C ALA A 27 20.78 -21.29 -4.67
N ALA A 28 20.73 -20.09 -4.09
CA ALA A 28 19.51 -19.29 -4.05
C ALA A 28 19.01 -18.91 -5.47
N VAL A 29 19.92 -18.54 -6.38
CA VAL A 29 19.55 -18.28 -7.79
C VAL A 29 19.02 -19.55 -8.46
N THR A 30 19.64 -20.70 -8.19
CA THR A 30 19.21 -21.99 -8.75
C THR A 30 17.83 -22.38 -8.23
N ASP A 31 17.57 -22.24 -6.93
CA ASP A 31 16.28 -22.54 -6.33
C ASP A 31 15.16 -21.65 -6.90
N LEU A 32 15.42 -20.34 -7.10
CA LEU A 32 14.46 -19.43 -7.75
C LEU A 32 14.17 -19.81 -9.21
N VAL A 33 15.17 -20.29 -9.95
CA VAL A 33 15.01 -20.75 -11.34
C VAL A 33 14.23 -22.07 -11.39
N VAL A 34 14.46 -22.98 -10.45
CA VAL A 34 13.75 -24.26 -10.34
C VAL A 34 12.29 -24.04 -9.94
N GLU A 35 12.01 -23.11 -9.01
CA GLU A 35 10.65 -22.74 -8.63
C GLU A 35 9.89 -22.11 -9.83
N ALA A 36 10.54 -21.22 -10.59
CA ALA A 36 9.96 -20.67 -11.81
C ALA A 36 9.72 -21.73 -12.92
N ALA A 37 10.58 -22.75 -13.00
CA ALA A 37 10.46 -23.83 -13.98
C ALA A 37 9.45 -24.93 -13.60
N THR A 38 9.05 -25.01 -12.32
CA THR A 38 8.11 -26.03 -11.81
C THR A 38 6.71 -25.50 -11.57
N ALA A 39 6.50 -24.19 -11.67
CA ALA A 39 5.17 -23.61 -11.67
C ALA A 39 4.38 -24.08 -12.91
N PRO A 40 3.14 -24.57 -12.75
CA PRO A 40 2.30 -24.90 -13.89
C PRO A 40 2.11 -23.64 -14.76
N PRO A 41 2.06 -23.78 -16.10
CA PRO A 41 1.80 -22.63 -16.96
C PRO A 41 0.49 -21.96 -16.55
N PRO A 42 0.41 -20.61 -16.60
CA PRO A 42 -0.81 -19.92 -16.27
C PRO A 42 -1.95 -20.45 -17.15
N PRO A 43 -3.17 -20.58 -16.60
CA PRO A 43 -4.31 -21.04 -17.39
C PRO A 43 -4.50 -20.13 -18.61
N PRO A 44 -4.98 -20.68 -19.75
CA PRO A 44 -5.25 -19.87 -20.92
C PRO A 44 -6.24 -18.73 -20.58
N PRO A 45 -6.05 -17.53 -21.12
CA PRO A 45 -6.84 -16.38 -20.72
C PRO A 45 -8.33 -16.59 -21.05
N ASP A 46 -9.20 -16.26 -20.09
CA ASP A 46 -10.65 -16.39 -20.24
C ASP A 46 -11.29 -15.02 -20.41
N LEU A 47 -11.47 -14.62 -21.67
CA LEU A 47 -12.05 -13.33 -22.03
C LEU A 47 -13.57 -13.23 -21.77
N THR A 48 -14.19 -14.28 -21.22
CA THR A 48 -15.61 -14.30 -20.84
C THR A 48 -15.85 -14.15 -19.36
N ALA A 49 -14.79 -14.26 -18.55
CA ALA A 49 -14.82 -14.06 -17.10
C ALA A 49 -14.45 -12.62 -16.74
N ALA A 50 -14.92 -12.18 -15.56
CA ALA A 50 -14.57 -10.90 -14.96
C ALA A 50 -14.49 -11.06 -13.44
N ALA A 51 -13.56 -10.36 -12.81
CA ALA A 51 -13.42 -10.32 -11.35
C ALA A 51 -13.69 -8.92 -10.81
N PHE A 52 -14.49 -8.84 -9.75
CA PHE A 52 -14.86 -7.58 -9.12
C PHE A 52 -14.28 -7.52 -7.71
N PHE A 53 -13.48 -6.50 -7.45
CA PHE A 53 -12.87 -6.25 -6.15
C PHE A 53 -13.35 -4.90 -5.63
N ASP A 54 -13.91 -4.90 -4.42
CA ASP A 54 -14.10 -3.66 -3.68
C ASP A 54 -12.74 -3.12 -3.20
N VAL A 55 -12.68 -1.83 -2.87
CA VAL A 55 -11.45 -1.17 -2.40
C VAL A 55 -11.35 -1.27 -0.88
N ASP A 56 -12.34 -0.74 -0.18
CA ASP A 56 -12.31 -0.56 1.27
C ASP A 56 -12.52 -1.90 1.99
N ASN A 57 -11.67 -2.20 2.98
CA ASN A 57 -11.63 -3.48 3.70
C ASN A 57 -11.50 -4.75 2.81
N THR A 58 -11.22 -4.60 1.52
CA THR A 58 -11.06 -5.71 0.56
C THR A 58 -9.65 -5.69 -0.03
N LEU A 59 -9.31 -4.67 -0.80
CA LEU A 59 -7.95 -4.46 -1.31
C LEU A 59 -7.08 -3.70 -0.31
N VAL A 60 -7.68 -2.75 0.42
CA VAL A 60 -6.99 -1.86 1.36
C VAL A 60 -7.50 -2.11 2.78
N HIS A 61 -6.59 -2.07 3.75
CA HIS A 61 -6.94 -2.12 5.15
C HIS A 61 -7.57 -0.80 5.60
N GLY A 62 -8.85 -0.82 5.96
CA GLY A 62 -9.62 0.36 6.33
C GLY A 62 -10.22 1.08 5.12
N SER A 63 -10.63 2.34 5.33
CA SER A 63 -11.23 3.16 4.27
C SER A 63 -10.18 4.00 3.54
N SER A 64 -10.10 3.83 2.22
CA SER A 64 -9.28 4.62 1.30
C SER A 64 -9.56 6.12 1.44
N LEU A 65 -10.82 6.51 1.64
CA LEU A 65 -11.21 7.92 1.83
C LEU A 65 -10.67 8.50 3.13
N VAL A 66 -10.62 7.70 4.21
CA VAL A 66 -10.02 8.13 5.49
C VAL A 66 -8.52 8.32 5.35
N HIS A 67 -7.83 7.41 4.65
CA HIS A 67 -6.40 7.54 4.35
C HIS A 67 -6.12 8.75 3.47
N PHE A 68 -6.96 8.99 2.45
CA PHE A 68 -6.90 10.18 1.61
C PHE A 68 -7.08 11.47 2.41
N ALA A 69 -8.12 11.54 3.24
CA ALA A 69 -8.36 12.69 4.11
C ALA A 69 -7.20 12.95 5.10
N ARG A 70 -6.58 11.88 5.61
CA ARG A 70 -5.38 11.97 6.45
C ARG A 70 -4.18 12.52 5.69
N GLY A 71 -3.94 12.05 4.46
CA GLY A 71 -2.86 12.55 3.61
C GLY A 71 -3.01 14.04 3.29
N LEU A 72 -4.24 14.50 3.06
CA LEU A 72 -4.55 15.91 2.86
C LEU A 72 -4.40 16.73 4.15
N ALA A 73 -4.80 16.20 5.31
CA ALA A 73 -4.59 16.87 6.59
C ALA A 73 -3.09 17.03 6.93
N ALA A 74 -2.25 16.02 6.63
CA ALA A 74 -0.80 16.08 6.81
C ALA A 74 -0.14 17.21 5.98
N ARG A 75 -0.67 17.47 4.79
CA ARG A 75 -0.26 18.55 3.89
C ARG A 75 -0.89 19.91 4.22
N LYS A 76 -1.59 20.04 5.36
CA LYS A 76 -2.31 21.24 5.81
C LYS A 76 -3.39 21.72 4.85
N TYR A 77 -3.89 20.86 3.96
CA TYR A 77 -5.11 21.16 3.21
C TYR A 77 -6.32 21.21 4.15
N PHE A 78 -6.27 20.51 5.30
CA PHE A 78 -7.24 20.60 6.40
C PHE A 78 -6.55 20.62 7.76
N THR A 79 -7.31 20.96 8.82
CA THR A 79 -6.93 20.64 10.21
C THR A 79 -7.69 19.39 10.68
N TYR A 80 -7.05 18.53 11.48
CA TYR A 80 -7.71 17.35 12.09
C TYR A 80 -8.98 17.73 12.89
N GLY A 81 -9.06 18.96 13.42
CA GLY A 81 -10.23 19.47 14.12
C GLY A 81 -11.46 19.68 13.24
N ASP A 82 -11.28 19.97 11.95
CA ASP A 82 -12.41 20.08 11.01
C ASP A 82 -13.01 18.70 10.76
N LEU A 83 -12.20 17.67 10.53
CA LEU A 83 -12.67 16.28 10.37
C LEU A 83 -13.32 15.75 11.65
N GLY A 84 -12.74 16.06 12.82
CA GLY A 84 -13.27 15.67 14.13
C GLY A 84 -14.66 16.23 14.40
N ARG A 85 -14.95 17.47 13.98
CA ARG A 85 -16.30 18.07 14.13
C ARG A 85 -17.37 17.32 13.35
N PHE A 86 -17.06 16.87 12.13
CA PHE A 86 -17.99 16.07 11.33
C PHE A 86 -18.27 14.71 11.95
N VAL A 87 -17.21 14.01 12.34
CA VAL A 87 -17.32 12.69 12.97
C VAL A 87 -18.11 12.81 14.27
N PHE A 88 -17.86 13.86 15.05
CA PHE A 88 -18.61 14.15 16.27
C PHE A 88 -20.08 14.48 15.99
N ALA A 89 -20.39 15.28 14.96
CA ALA A 89 -21.77 15.58 14.58
C ALA A 89 -22.53 14.32 14.15
N GLN A 90 -21.89 13.44 13.38
CA GLN A 90 -22.47 12.18 12.94
C GLN A 90 -22.63 11.16 14.09
N ALA A 91 -21.64 11.05 14.99
CA ALA A 91 -21.73 10.21 16.18
C ALA A 91 -22.82 10.71 17.15
N LYS A 92 -22.90 12.03 17.36
CA LYS A 92 -23.97 12.67 18.14
C LYS A 92 -25.34 12.39 17.53
N PHE A 93 -25.49 12.45 16.21
CA PHE A 93 -26.75 12.10 15.52
C PHE A 93 -27.16 10.65 15.82
N GLN A 94 -26.24 9.70 15.67
CA GLN A 94 -26.53 8.28 15.96
C GLN A 94 -26.93 8.03 17.42
N LEU A 95 -26.34 8.77 18.37
CA LEU A 95 -26.66 8.62 19.79
C LEU A 95 -27.91 9.37 20.25
N THR A 96 -28.21 10.55 19.67
CA THR A 96 -29.20 11.48 20.25
C THR A 96 -30.43 11.73 19.38
N GLY A 97 -30.41 11.37 18.09
CA GLY A 97 -31.56 11.51 17.17
C GLY A 97 -32.09 12.94 16.99
N ARG A 98 -31.39 13.96 17.52
CA ARG A 98 -31.75 15.38 17.47
C ARG A 98 -30.60 16.16 16.84
N GLU A 99 -30.92 16.96 15.82
CA GLU A 99 -29.92 17.68 15.05
C GLU A 99 -29.71 19.12 15.51
N ASN A 100 -28.50 19.63 15.24
CA ASN A 100 -28.25 21.02 14.88
C ASN A 100 -27.83 20.98 13.40
N SER A 101 -28.79 21.03 12.48
CA SER A 101 -28.62 20.83 11.03
C SER A 101 -27.56 21.73 10.39
N ASP A 102 -27.30 22.87 11.03
CA ASP A 102 -26.34 23.85 10.55
C ASP A 102 -24.89 23.37 10.67
N ASP A 103 -24.56 22.55 11.66
CA ASP A 103 -23.19 22.06 11.89
C ASP A 103 -22.78 21.01 10.85
N VAL A 104 -23.70 20.10 10.51
CA VAL A 104 -23.50 19.07 9.48
C VAL A 104 -23.42 19.71 8.10
N ALA A 105 -24.31 20.66 7.83
CA ALA A 105 -24.32 21.40 6.56
C ALA A 105 -23.06 22.27 6.38
N ALA A 106 -22.58 22.91 7.45
CA ALA A 106 -21.34 23.70 7.43
C ALA A 106 -20.11 22.84 7.13
N GLY A 107 -20.05 21.66 7.76
CA GLY A 107 -19.07 20.67 7.41
C GLY A 107 -19.14 20.35 5.91
N ARG A 108 -20.27 19.80 5.44
CA ARG A 108 -20.41 19.31 4.06
C ARG A 108 -20.02 20.38 3.03
N ARG A 109 -20.40 21.63 3.26
CA ARG A 109 -19.99 22.78 2.44
C ARG A 109 -18.48 22.95 2.40
N LYS A 110 -17.78 22.81 3.54
CA LYS A 110 -16.31 22.93 3.62
C LYS A 110 -15.60 21.80 2.84
N ALA A 111 -16.13 20.57 2.89
CA ALA A 111 -15.61 19.45 2.12
C ALA A 111 -15.88 19.60 0.61
N LEU A 112 -17.07 20.09 0.22
CA LEU A 112 -17.40 20.36 -1.17
C LEU A 112 -16.58 21.53 -1.73
N ALA A 113 -16.41 22.61 -0.96
CA ALA A 113 -15.61 23.77 -1.34
C ALA A 113 -14.12 23.44 -1.56
N PHE A 114 -13.63 22.32 -1.02
CA PHE A 114 -12.28 21.84 -1.32
C PHE A 114 -12.17 21.26 -2.73
N ILE A 115 -13.19 20.50 -3.16
CA ILE A 115 -13.23 19.91 -4.50
C ILE A 115 -13.62 20.99 -5.53
N GLU A 116 -14.45 21.94 -5.13
CA GLU A 116 -14.90 23.04 -5.95
C GLU A 116 -13.73 23.89 -6.49
N GLY A 117 -13.68 24.06 -7.81
CA GLY A 117 -12.66 24.85 -8.48
C GLY A 117 -11.30 24.17 -8.67
N ARG A 118 -11.09 22.95 -8.14
CA ARG A 118 -9.87 22.18 -8.40
C ARG A 118 -9.99 21.39 -9.70
N SER A 119 -8.87 21.29 -10.41
CA SER A 119 -8.81 20.45 -11.61
C SER A 119 -8.77 18.97 -11.23
N THR A 120 -9.29 18.10 -12.10
CA THR A 120 -9.16 16.66 -11.93
C THR A 120 -7.69 16.23 -11.88
N ALA A 121 -6.82 16.88 -12.67
CA ALA A 121 -5.39 16.61 -12.68
C ALA A 121 -4.73 16.88 -11.32
N GLU A 122 -5.11 17.97 -10.65
CA GLU A 122 -4.63 18.29 -9.29
C GLU A 122 -5.07 17.22 -8.28
N LEU A 123 -6.32 16.76 -8.36
CA LEU A 123 -6.83 15.72 -7.46
C LEU A 123 -6.17 14.36 -7.72
N VAL A 124 -5.87 14.04 -8.98
CA VAL A 124 -5.13 12.82 -9.35
C VAL A 124 -3.72 12.86 -8.78
N ALA A 125 -2.99 13.96 -8.97
CA ALA A 125 -1.63 14.11 -8.43
C ALA A 125 -1.60 13.96 -6.90
N LEU A 126 -2.54 14.60 -6.19
CA LEU A 126 -2.69 14.41 -4.74
C LEU A 126 -3.01 12.95 -4.37
N GLY A 127 -3.83 12.28 -5.19
CA GLY A 127 -4.15 10.85 -5.02
C GLY A 127 -2.93 9.95 -5.13
N GLU A 128 -2.09 10.18 -6.15
CA GLU A 128 -0.85 9.43 -6.38
C GLU A 128 0.13 9.61 -5.22
N GLU A 129 0.37 10.86 -4.80
CA GLU A 129 1.26 11.11 -3.67
C GLU A 129 0.78 10.44 -2.37
N ILE A 130 -0.52 10.54 -2.07
CA ILE A 130 -1.08 9.93 -0.85
C ILE A 130 -1.10 8.41 -0.98
N TYR A 131 -1.27 7.88 -2.19
CA TYR A 131 -1.19 6.45 -2.43
C TYR A 131 0.19 5.92 -2.02
N ASP A 132 1.26 6.53 -2.55
CA ASP A 132 2.63 6.12 -2.28
C ASP A 132 3.00 6.25 -0.80
N GLU A 133 2.56 7.33 -0.14
CA GLU A 133 2.93 7.61 1.24
C GLU A 133 2.11 6.84 2.30
N ILE A 134 0.86 6.49 2.00
CA ILE A 134 -0.09 5.99 3.01
C ILE A 134 -0.77 4.71 2.58
N ILE A 135 -1.34 4.67 1.37
CA ILE A 135 -2.25 3.58 0.98
C ILE A 135 -1.48 2.33 0.57
N ALA A 136 -0.33 2.46 -0.09
CA ALA A 136 0.49 1.35 -0.55
C ALA A 136 0.81 0.36 0.59
N ASP A 137 1.20 0.89 1.75
CA ASP A 137 1.50 0.13 2.98
C ASP A 137 0.25 -0.44 3.69
N LYS A 138 -0.94 -0.28 3.11
CA LYS A 138 -2.20 -0.78 3.64
C LYS A 138 -2.86 -1.78 2.69
N ILE A 139 -2.24 -2.09 1.56
CA ILE A 139 -2.76 -3.07 0.61
C ILE A 139 -2.62 -4.48 1.21
N TRP A 140 -3.69 -5.26 1.17
CA TRP A 140 -3.66 -6.66 1.56
C TRP A 140 -2.88 -7.48 0.54
N PRO A 141 -1.76 -8.13 0.93
CA PRO A 141 -0.95 -8.90 -0.03
C PRO A 141 -1.73 -10.04 -0.68
N GLY A 142 -2.61 -10.70 0.10
CA GLY A 142 -3.46 -11.78 -0.40
C GLY A 142 -4.46 -11.33 -1.47
N THR A 143 -5.25 -10.29 -1.20
CA THR A 143 -6.22 -9.78 -2.18
C THR A 143 -5.52 -9.20 -3.41
N ARG A 144 -4.35 -8.56 -3.24
CA ARG A 144 -3.52 -8.12 -4.35
C ARG A 144 -3.07 -9.29 -5.23
N ALA A 145 -2.62 -10.40 -4.63
CA ALA A 145 -2.22 -11.59 -5.38
C ALA A 145 -3.40 -12.20 -6.15
N LEU A 146 -4.60 -12.22 -5.57
CA LEU A 146 -5.81 -12.66 -6.26
C LEU A 146 -6.16 -11.76 -7.44
N ALA A 147 -6.14 -10.44 -7.25
CA ALA A 147 -6.36 -9.49 -8.35
C ALA A 147 -5.33 -9.66 -9.47
N GLN A 148 -4.06 -9.86 -9.12
CA GLN A 148 -2.99 -10.11 -10.11
C GLN A 148 -3.23 -11.41 -10.89
N MET A 149 -3.66 -12.48 -10.22
CA MET A 149 -4.00 -13.75 -10.88
C MET A 149 -5.11 -13.60 -11.93
N HIS A 150 -6.14 -12.79 -11.65
CA HIS A 150 -7.20 -12.51 -12.63
C HIS A 150 -6.67 -11.71 -13.82
N LEU A 151 -5.83 -10.69 -13.58
CA LEU A 151 -5.18 -9.93 -14.66
C LEU A 151 -4.29 -10.82 -15.53
N ASP A 152 -3.51 -11.71 -14.92
CA ASP A 152 -2.65 -12.66 -15.62
C ASP A 152 -3.46 -13.68 -16.44
N ALA A 153 -4.68 -13.99 -16.00
CA ALA A 153 -5.66 -14.81 -16.71
C ALA A 153 -6.50 -14.03 -17.74
N GLY A 154 -6.23 -12.74 -17.97
CA GLY A 154 -6.95 -11.90 -18.94
C GLY A 154 -8.41 -11.62 -18.58
N GLN A 155 -8.74 -11.62 -17.28
CA GLN A 155 -10.08 -11.43 -16.70
C GLN A 155 -10.23 -10.06 -16.01
#